data_AF-A0A353UE71-F1
#
_entry.id   AF-A0A353UE71-F1
#
_cell.length_a   1.000
_cell.length_b   1.000
_cell.length_c   1.000
_cell.angle_alpha   90.00
_cell.angle_beta   90.00
_cell.angle_gamma   90.00
#
_symmetry.space_group_name_H-M   'P 1'
#
loop_
_entity.id
_entity.type
_entity.pdbx_description
1 polymer ?
#
loop_
_entity_poly.entity_id
_entity_poly.type
_entity_poly.pdbx_seq_one_letter_code
_entity_poly.pdbx_strand_id
1 'polypeptide(L)'
;MEKLLEKSKYLILIAVAASFAASAVAFLWGGFKVIFILINLIKTYGKDLSAAVALIELMDTFLIATALLVFSVGMYELFIGSISLPDWLVIHNLYDLKTKLGSVIILVMAVTFLKHLVEWRDPQGTYYFGISVAVVSAALIAFSHFGKKE
;
A
#
# COMPACT_ATOMS: atom_id res chain seq x y z
N MET A 1 -24.56 -15.39 -23.78
CA MET A 1 -23.50 -15.29 -22.75
C MET A 1 -22.66 -14.01 -22.93
N GLU A 2 -22.40 -13.55 -24.16
CA GLU A 2 -21.70 -12.27 -24.43
C GLU A 2 -22.32 -11.05 -23.73
N LYS A 3 -23.64 -10.84 -23.78
CA LYS A 3 -24.31 -9.71 -23.08
C LYS A 3 -24.18 -9.74 -21.54
N LEU A 4 -23.93 -10.91 -20.95
CA LEU A 4 -23.69 -11.08 -19.50
C LEU A 4 -22.22 -10.78 -19.17
N LEU A 5 -21.30 -11.14 -20.07
CA LEU A 5 -19.88 -10.80 -19.98
C LEU A 5 -19.60 -9.31 -20.26
N GLU A 6 -20.34 -8.66 -21.17
CA GLU A 6 -20.27 -7.20 -21.36
C GLU A 6 -20.72 -6.44 -20.11
N LYS A 7 -21.70 -6.97 -19.36
CA LYS A 7 -22.13 -6.39 -18.08
C LYS A 7 -21.11 -6.58 -16.95
N SER A 8 -20.11 -7.45 -17.10
CA SER A 8 -18.99 -7.62 -16.15
C SER A 8 -18.26 -6.30 -15.90
N LYS A 9 -18.14 -5.45 -16.93
CA LYS A 9 -17.50 -4.13 -16.82
C LYS A 9 -18.15 -3.24 -15.76
N TYR A 10 -19.46 -3.35 -15.53
CA TYR A 10 -20.15 -2.57 -14.50
C TYR A 10 -19.78 -3.02 -13.08
N LEU A 11 -19.55 -4.31 -12.85
CA LEU A 11 -19.09 -4.80 -11.54
C LEU A 11 -17.69 -4.28 -11.22
N ILE A 12 -16.83 -4.21 -12.24
CA ILE A 12 -15.46 -3.73 -12.10
C ILE A 12 -15.44 -2.23 -11.83
N LEU A 13 -16.31 -1.44 -12.49
CA LEU A 13 -16.46 -0.01 -12.19
C LEU A 13 -16.81 0.25 -10.73
N ILE A 14 -17.64 -0.59 -10.10
CA ILE A 14 -17.95 -0.47 -8.67
C ILE A 14 -16.69 -0.70 -7.82
N ALA A 15 -15.89 -1.73 -8.14
CA ALA A 15 -14.63 -2.00 -7.44
C ALA A 15 -13.60 -0.86 -7.61
N VAL A 16 -13.49 -0.33 -8.83
CA VAL A 16 -12.61 0.83 -9.13
C VAL A 16 -13.06 2.05 -8.34
N ALA A 17 -14.36 2.39 -8.37
CA ALA A 17 -14.89 3.55 -7.65
C ALA A 17 -14.72 3.42 -6.13
N ALA A 18 -14.99 2.23 -5.57
CA ALA A 18 -14.83 1.97 -4.14
C ALA A 18 -13.37 2.07 -3.69
N SER A 19 -12.43 1.45 -4.44
CA SER A 19 -11.00 1.52 -4.13
C SER A 19 -10.42 2.92 -4.31
N PHE A 20 -10.90 3.67 -5.31
CA PHE A 20 -10.54 5.08 -5.49
C PHE A 20 -11.01 5.94 -4.32
N ALA A 21 -12.27 5.79 -3.91
CA ALA A 21 -12.82 6.52 -2.77
C ALA A 21 -12.09 6.16 -1.46
N ALA A 22 -11.80 4.88 -1.24
CA ALA A 22 -11.05 4.43 -0.07
C ALA A 22 -9.63 5.03 -0.04
N SER A 23 -8.95 5.05 -1.19
CA SER A 23 -7.64 5.70 -1.33
C SER A 23 -7.73 7.20 -1.01
N ALA A 24 -8.71 7.91 -1.58
CA ALA A 24 -8.90 9.34 -1.32
C ALA A 24 -9.15 9.63 0.17
N VAL A 25 -10.00 8.84 0.82
CA VAL A 25 -10.26 8.96 2.27
C VAL A 25 -8.97 8.71 3.06
N ALA A 26 -8.18 7.68 2.71
CA ALA A 26 -6.92 7.39 3.37
C ALA A 26 -5.89 8.51 3.20
N PHE A 27 -5.79 9.12 2.01
CA PHE A 27 -4.94 10.29 1.77
C PHE A 27 -5.36 11.51 2.60
N LEU A 28 -6.66 11.82 2.64
CA LEU A 28 -7.20 12.92 3.45
C LEU A 28 -6.95 12.68 4.94
N TRP A 29 -7.21 11.46 5.41
CA TRP A 29 -6.97 11.07 6.79
C TRP A 29 -5.49 11.16 7.17
N GLY A 30 -4.59 10.66 6.31
CA GLY A 30 -3.16 10.83 6.45
C GLY A 30 -2.77 12.30 6.54
N GLY A 31 -3.31 13.14 5.65
CA GLY A 31 -3.12 14.59 5.67
C GLY A 31 -3.54 15.25 6.98
N PHE A 32 -4.71 14.90 7.52
CA PHE A 32 -5.15 15.40 8.83
C PHE A 32 -4.22 14.95 9.97
N LYS A 33 -3.75 13.69 9.95
CA LYS A 33 -2.74 13.20 10.91
C LYS A 33 -1.43 14.00 10.83
N VAL A 34 -0.95 14.36 9.63
CA VAL A 34 0.27 15.19 9.47
C VAL A 34 0.14 16.49 10.26
N ILE A 35 -0.98 17.20 10.09
CA ILE A 35 -1.20 18.50 10.74
C ILE A 35 -1.14 18.34 12.26
N PHE A 36 -1.80 17.32 12.79
CA PHE A 36 -1.79 17.03 14.23
C PHE A 36 -0.38 16.72 14.76
N ILE A 37 0.38 15.90 14.03
CA ILE A 37 1.76 15.54 14.38
C ILE A 37 2.65 16.79 14.38
N LEU A 38 2.54 17.65 13.38
CA LEU A 38 3.32 18.90 13.28
C LEU A 38 3.05 19.85 14.46
N ILE A 39 1.77 20.04 14.83
CA ILE A 39 1.40 20.88 15.97
C ILE A 39 2.02 20.34 17.27
N ASN A 40 2.00 19.02 17.47
CA ASN A 40 2.57 18.40 18.67
C ASN A 40 4.11 18.48 18.69
N LEU A 41 4.77 18.30 17.55
CA LEU A 41 6.23 18.46 17.42
C LEU A 41 6.71 19.85 17.83
N ILE A 42 6.00 20.90 17.37
CA ILE A 42 6.29 22.29 17.72
C ILE A 42 6.08 22.53 19.22
N LYS A 43 4.99 21.99 19.80
CA LYS A 43 4.70 22.14 21.23
C LYS A 43 5.73 21.44 22.14
N THR A 44 6.26 20.29 21.72
CA THR A 44 7.13 19.44 22.55
C THR A 44 8.63 19.66 22.28
N TYR A 45 9.00 20.62 21.43
CA TYR A 45 10.41 20.90 21.04
C TYR A 45 11.19 19.65 20.58
N GLY A 46 10.51 18.71 19.91
CA GLY A 46 11.14 17.55 19.27
C GLY A 46 11.76 16.49 20.19
N LYS A 47 11.49 16.50 21.50
CA LYS A 47 12.12 15.55 22.45
C LYS A 47 11.42 14.21 22.64
N ASP A 48 10.31 13.97 21.93
CA ASP A 48 9.46 12.80 22.20
C ASP A 48 9.69 11.68 21.16
N LEU A 49 10.10 10.50 21.65
CA LEU A 49 10.21 9.28 20.84
C LEU A 49 8.88 8.94 20.14
N SER A 50 7.77 9.36 20.75
CA SER A 50 6.41 9.24 20.20
C SER A 50 6.25 9.94 18.84
N ALA A 51 7.02 11.01 18.58
CA ALA A 51 6.98 11.70 17.29
C ALA A 51 7.59 10.86 16.16
N ALA A 52 8.68 10.13 16.43
CA ALA A 52 9.30 9.24 15.44
C ALA A 52 8.37 8.09 15.06
N VAL A 53 7.72 7.47 16.06
CA VAL A 53 6.71 6.42 15.86
C VAL A 53 5.52 6.93 15.06
N ALA A 54 5.03 8.13 15.37
CA ALA A 54 3.91 8.76 14.64
C ALA A 54 4.26 9.05 13.16
N LEU A 55 5.50 9.43 12.87
CA LEU A 55 5.97 9.63 11.49
C LEU A 55 6.05 8.30 10.72
N ILE A 56 6.47 7.20 11.36
CA ILE A 56 6.47 5.87 10.74
C ILE A 56 5.03 5.42 10.45
N GLU A 57 4.09 5.65 11.37
CA GLU A 57 2.67 5.36 11.14
C GLU A 57 2.05 6.19 10.01
N LEU A 58 2.53 7.43 9.86
CA LEU A 58 2.13 8.29 8.75
C LEU A 58 2.61 7.71 7.40
N MET A 59 3.86 7.22 7.33
CA MET A 59 4.36 6.53 6.14
C MET A 59 3.45 5.35 5.78
N ASP A 60 3.13 4.50 6.75
CA ASP A 60 2.24 3.35 6.53
C ASP A 60 0.87 3.76 5.95
N THR A 61 0.25 4.79 6.53
CA THR A 61 -1.06 5.29 6.07
C THR A 61 -1.00 5.72 4.59
N PHE A 62 0.05 6.44 4.19
CA PHE A 62 0.22 6.88 2.79
C PHE A 62 0.54 5.72 1.84
N LEU A 63 1.27 4.69 2.31
CA LEU A 63 1.54 3.49 1.52
C LEU A 63 0.27 2.72 1.22
N ILE A 64 -0.60 2.52 2.22
CA ILE A 64 -1.90 1.88 2.03
C ILE A 64 -2.77 2.70 1.07
N ALA A 65 -2.81 4.03 1.24
CA ALA A 65 -3.55 4.91 0.34
C ALA A 65 -3.06 4.77 -1.11
N THR A 66 -1.75 4.71 -1.31
CA THR A 66 -1.13 4.52 -2.63
C THR A 66 -1.41 3.13 -3.20
N ALA A 67 -1.36 2.08 -2.39
CA ALA A 67 -1.71 0.71 -2.80
C ALA A 67 -3.13 0.64 -3.36
N LEU A 68 -4.09 1.26 -2.66
CA LEU A 68 -5.49 1.32 -3.08
C LEU A 68 -5.66 2.12 -4.37
N LEU A 69 -4.88 3.19 -4.55
CA LEU A 69 -4.88 3.97 -5.80
C LEU A 69 -4.34 3.16 -6.97
N VAL A 70 -3.18 2.51 -6.79
CA VAL A 70 -2.57 1.63 -7.80
C VAL A 70 -3.52 0.49 -8.16
N PHE A 71 -4.20 -0.08 -7.17
CA PHE A 71 -5.22 -1.10 -7.40
C PHE A 71 -6.39 -0.56 -8.24
N SER A 72 -6.94 0.60 -7.87
CA SER A 72 -8.05 1.22 -8.59
C SER A 72 -7.69 1.50 -10.05
N VAL A 73 -6.54 2.14 -10.29
CA VAL A 73 -6.05 2.48 -11.63
C VAL A 73 -5.76 1.22 -12.44
N GLY A 74 -5.12 0.21 -11.85
CA GLY A 74 -4.82 -1.03 -12.55
C GLY A 74 -6.03 -1.88 -12.88
N MET A 75 -7.03 -1.91 -12.00
CA MET A 75 -8.32 -2.55 -12.30
C MET A 75 -9.07 -1.81 -13.41
N TYR A 76 -8.96 -0.48 -13.47
CA TYR A 76 -9.53 0.30 -14.57
C TYR A 76 -8.83 -0.02 -15.90
N GLU A 77 -7.51 0.02 -15.90
CA GLU A 77 -6.69 -0.17 -17.10
C GLU A 77 -6.87 -1.57 -17.70
N LEU A 78 -6.88 -2.60 -16.85
CA LEU A 78 -6.97 -3.99 -17.28
C LEU A 78 -8.34 -4.36 -17.90
N PHE A 79 -9.42 -3.73 -17.44
CA PHE A 79 -10.77 -4.22 -17.74
C PHE A 79 -11.68 -3.22 -18.46
N ILE A 80 -11.38 -1.92 -18.39
CA ILE A 80 -12.21 -0.85 -18.97
C ILE A 80 -11.51 -0.18 -20.14
N GLY A 81 -10.29 0.31 -19.97
CA GLY A 81 -9.53 0.92 -21.05
C GLY A 81 -8.24 1.61 -20.60
N SER A 82 -7.33 1.82 -21.55
CA SER A 82 -6.03 2.46 -21.33
C SER A 82 -6.17 3.96 -21.05
N ILE A 83 -5.50 4.44 -20.02
CA ILE A 83 -5.36 5.87 -19.68
C ILE A 83 -3.90 6.27 -19.97
N SER A 84 -3.64 7.52 -20.35
CA SER A 84 -2.28 8.06 -20.47
C SER A 84 -1.64 8.19 -19.08
N LEU A 85 -0.99 7.12 -18.62
CA LEU A 85 -0.28 7.04 -17.35
C LEU A 85 1.24 7.02 -17.58
N PRO A 86 2.06 7.49 -16.63
CA PRO A 86 3.50 7.33 -16.70
C PRO A 86 3.88 5.84 -16.66
N ASP A 87 4.96 5.45 -17.33
CA ASP A 87 5.37 4.05 -17.56
C ASP A 87 5.41 3.18 -16.29
N TRP A 88 5.74 3.78 -15.14
CA TRP A 88 5.80 3.06 -13.86
C TRP A 88 4.43 2.67 -13.31
N LEU A 89 3.32 3.25 -13.79
CA LEU A 89 1.95 2.97 -13.33
C LEU A 89 1.12 2.19 -14.36
N VAL A 90 1.59 2.08 -15.60
CA VAL A 90 0.97 1.28 -16.65
C VAL A 90 0.93 -0.19 -16.25
N ILE A 91 -0.25 -0.81 -16.36
CA ILE A 91 -0.56 -2.20 -15.98
C ILE A 91 -1.16 -2.89 -17.21
N HIS A 92 -0.38 -3.76 -17.86
CA HIS A 92 -0.82 -4.44 -19.08
C HIS A 92 -1.59 -5.73 -18.81
N ASN A 93 -1.39 -6.34 -17.64
CA ASN A 93 -1.98 -7.62 -17.28
C ASN A 93 -2.17 -7.76 -15.75
N LEU A 94 -2.87 -8.81 -15.32
CA LEU A 94 -3.06 -9.11 -13.89
C LEU A 94 -1.74 -9.37 -13.14
N TYR A 95 -0.70 -9.83 -13.83
CA TYR A 95 0.60 -10.11 -13.22
C TYR A 95 1.31 -8.81 -12.81
N ASP A 96 1.28 -7.79 -13.66
CA ASP A 96 1.82 -6.46 -13.39
C ASP A 96 1.11 -5.84 -12.18
N LEU A 97 -0.22 -5.95 -12.12
CA LEU A 97 -1.01 -5.47 -10.98
C LEU A 97 -0.60 -6.17 -9.68
N LYS A 98 -0.54 -7.51 -9.69
CA LYS A 98 -0.12 -8.31 -8.53
C LYS A 98 1.30 -7.97 -8.09
N THR A 99 2.21 -7.76 -9.03
CA THR A 99 3.60 -7.45 -8.75
C THR A 99 3.75 -6.07 -8.11
N LYS A 100 3.08 -5.04 -8.67
CA LYS A 100 3.09 -3.68 -8.08
C LYS A 100 2.48 -3.68 -6.68
N LEU A 101 1.34 -4.37 -6.47
CA LEU A 101 0.75 -4.51 -5.14
C LEU A 101 1.62 -5.29 -4.17
N GLY A 102 2.25 -6.38 -4.62
CA GLY A 102 3.19 -7.15 -3.83
C GLY A 102 4.35 -6.30 -3.30
N SER A 103 4.91 -5.43 -4.15
CA SER A 103 5.93 -4.47 -3.75
C SER A 103 5.45 -3.50 -2.66
N VAL A 104 4.21 -3.00 -2.75
CA VAL A 104 3.66 -2.13 -1.71
C VAL A 104 3.38 -2.90 -0.41
N ILE A 105 2.92 -4.14 -0.49
CA ILE A 105 2.71 -5.00 0.70
C ILE A 105 4.04 -5.25 1.42
N ILE A 106 5.11 -5.55 0.68
CA ILE A 106 6.47 -5.68 1.25
C ILE A 106 6.87 -4.39 1.97
N LEU A 107 6.62 -3.25 1.35
CA LEU A 107 6.96 -1.95 1.93
C LEU A 107 6.17 -1.65 3.21
N VAL A 108 4.87 -1.96 3.25
CA VAL A 108 4.02 -1.85 4.45
C VAL A 108 4.53 -2.73 5.59
N MET A 109 4.87 -3.99 5.30
CA MET A 109 5.46 -4.89 6.30
C MET A 109 6.79 -4.38 6.83
N ALA A 110 7.66 -3.85 5.95
CA ALA A 110 8.93 -3.26 6.34
C ALA A 110 8.76 -2.03 7.26
N VAL A 111 7.80 -1.15 6.93
CA VAL A 111 7.48 0.02 7.77
C VAL A 111 6.90 -0.41 9.13
N THR A 112 6.06 -1.44 9.16
CA THR A 112 5.52 -2.00 10.41
C THR A 112 6.61 -2.61 11.28
N PHE A 113 7.60 -3.27 10.66
CA PHE A 113 8.77 -3.79 11.38
C PHE A 113 9.61 -2.66 11.98
N LEU A 114 9.87 -1.60 11.20
CA LEU A 114 10.53 -0.39 11.67
C LEU A 114 9.81 0.25 12.86
N LYS A 115 8.46 0.26 12.86
CA LYS A 115 7.66 0.75 13.98
C LYS A 115 7.96 -0.04 15.27
N HIS A 116 7.91 -1.37 15.20
CA HIS A 116 8.21 -2.23 16.36
C HIS A 116 9.66 -2.07 16.83
N LEU A 117 10.58 -1.92 15.89
CA LEU A 117 12.00 -1.72 16.19
C LEU A 117 12.24 -0.38 16.92
N VAL A 118 11.59 0.70 16.51
CA VAL A 118 11.75 2.03 17.14
C VAL A 118 11.07 2.11 18.50
N GLU A 119 9.93 1.42 18.69
CA GLU A 119 9.24 1.40 19.99
C GLU A 119 10.01 0.61 21.07
N TRP A 120 10.87 -0.34 20.69
CA TRP A 120 11.74 -1.17 21.55
C TRP A 120 11.05 -1.74 22.81
N ARG A 121 9.76 -2.04 22.75
CA ARG A 121 8.99 -2.52 23.91
C ARG A 121 9.13 -4.02 24.17
N ASP A 122 9.21 -4.82 23.11
CA ASP A 122 9.32 -6.28 23.19
C ASP A 122 10.40 -6.79 22.22
N PRO A 123 11.64 -7.01 22.70
CA PRO A 123 12.73 -7.51 21.87
C PRO A 123 12.46 -8.91 21.28
N GLN A 124 11.76 -9.79 22.01
CA GLN A 124 11.50 -11.16 21.54
C GLN A 124 10.38 -11.17 20.49
N GLY A 125 9.28 -10.47 20.74
CA GLY A 125 8.20 -10.31 19.77
C GLY A 125 8.67 -9.64 18.48
N THR A 126 9.51 -8.60 18.58
CA THR A 126 10.10 -7.91 17.41
C THR A 126 10.98 -8.85 16.57
N TYR A 127 11.72 -9.75 17.23
CA TYR A 127 12.53 -10.75 16.52
C TYR A 127 11.67 -11.74 15.72
N TYR A 128 10.63 -12.32 16.34
CA TYR A 128 9.71 -13.23 15.63
C TYR A 128 8.93 -12.53 14.51
N PHE A 129 8.53 -11.27 14.73
CA PHE A 129 7.90 -10.45 13.70
C PHE A 129 8.85 -10.21 12.54
N GLY A 130 10.12 -9.89 12.81
CA GLY A 130 11.16 -9.71 11.79
C GLY A 130 11.36 -10.96 10.92
N ILE A 131 11.43 -12.14 11.53
CA ILE A 131 11.51 -13.41 10.77
C ILE A 131 10.28 -13.60 9.89
N SER A 132 9.09 -13.35 10.43
CA SER A 132 7.83 -13.49 9.68
C SER A 132 7.80 -12.57 8.46
N VAL A 133 8.16 -11.29 8.62
CA VAL A 133 8.26 -10.32 7.53
C VAL A 133 9.29 -10.76 6.49
N ALA A 134 10.45 -11.27 6.91
CA ALA A 134 11.49 -11.75 6.00
C ALA A 134 11.00 -12.93 5.15
N VAL A 135 10.32 -13.91 5.76
CA VAL A 135 9.77 -15.09 5.07
C VAL A 135 8.70 -14.69 4.05
N VAL A 136 7.74 -13.86 4.44
CA VAL A 136 6.66 -13.42 3.53
C VAL A 136 7.22 -12.57 2.39
N SER A 137 8.17 -11.67 2.69
CA SER A 137 8.81 -10.84 1.66
C SER A 137 9.62 -11.69 0.69
N ALA A 138 10.38 -12.68 1.18
CA ALA A 138 11.11 -13.61 0.32
C ALA A 138 10.18 -14.42 -0.59
N ALA A 139 9.05 -14.90 -0.06
CA ALA A 139 8.05 -15.61 -0.84
C ALA A 139 7.42 -14.73 -1.93
N LEU A 140 7.08 -13.47 -1.62
CA LEU A 140 6.52 -12.53 -2.59
C LEU A 140 7.56 -12.14 -3.66
N ILE A 141 8.81 -11.92 -3.29
CA ILE A 141 9.90 -11.64 -4.22
C ILE A 141 10.14 -12.83 -5.14
N ALA A 142 10.14 -14.06 -4.61
CA ALA A 142 10.24 -15.27 -5.40
C ALA A 142 9.07 -15.38 -6.39
N PHE A 143 7.84 -15.17 -5.95
CA PHE A 143 6.66 -15.17 -6.83
C PHE A 143 6.75 -14.10 -7.93
N SER A 144 7.21 -12.89 -7.60
CA SER A 144 7.44 -11.78 -8.54
C SER A 144 8.58 -12.02 -9.54
N HIS A 145 9.57 -12.83 -9.17
CA HIS A 145 10.68 -13.15 -10.06
C HIS A 145 10.38 -14.36 -10.96
N PHE A 146 9.80 -15.43 -10.38
CA PHE A 146 9.53 -16.68 -11.09
C PHE A 146 8.21 -16.68 -11.87
N GLY A 147 7.21 -15.89 -11.45
CA GLY A 147 5.93 -15.79 -12.15
C GLY A 147 6.00 -15.02 -13.48
N LYS A 148 7.16 -14.47 -13.84
CA LYS A 148 7.41 -13.76 -15.11
C LYS A 148 7.57 -14.73 -16.30
N LYS A 149 7.57 -16.05 -16.06
CA LYS A 149 7.56 -17.09 -17.07
C LYS A 149 6.14 -17.62 -17.24
N GLU A 150 5.30 -16.87 -17.95
CA GLU A 150 4.24 -17.35 -18.86
C GLU A 150 3.54 -16.14 -19.52
#